data_AF-A0A078KPY2-F1
#
_entry.id   AF-A0A078KPY2-F1
#
_cell.length_a   1.000
_cell.length_b   1.000
_cell.length_c   1.000
_cell.angle_alpha   90.00
_cell.angle_beta   90.00
_cell.angle_gamma   90.00
#
_symmetry.space_group_name_H-M   'P 1'
#
loop_
_entity.id
_entity.type
_entity.pdbx_description
1 polymer ?
#
loop_
_entity_poly.entity_id
_entity_poly.type
_entity_poly.pdbx_seq_one_letter_code
_entity_poly.pdbx_strand_id
1 'polypeptide(L)'
;MKKVLSALCKKVKKSKGGFTLIELIAVIAILAILALILVPTVGSRVAAAKRAAALSDARAAYMAAQIYVSDKLNNGEDVEDTDGTVPTDMLSSDAFKTLNGVNGFTVKSITIKDGAVISITIHDNNGDATYPESTASSSSTSGT
;
A
#
# COMPACT_ATOMS: atom_id res chain seq x y z
N MET A 1 21.47 -32.81 65.36
CA MET A 1 21.18 -31.63 64.52
C MET A 1 21.22 -31.89 62.99
N LYS A 2 21.94 -32.91 62.48
CA LYS A 2 22.05 -33.18 61.01
C LYS A 2 20.79 -33.72 60.31
N LYS A 3 19.75 -34.14 61.06
CA LYS A 3 18.52 -34.76 60.51
C LYS A 3 17.48 -33.74 60.01
N VAL A 4 17.48 -32.51 60.53
CA VAL A 4 16.50 -31.47 60.16
C VAL A 4 16.87 -30.79 58.83
N LEU A 5 18.17 -30.63 58.56
CA LEU A 5 18.66 -30.02 57.31
C LEU A 5 18.45 -30.94 56.08
N SER A 6 18.48 -32.26 56.28
CA SER A 6 18.23 -33.26 55.22
C SER A 6 16.76 -33.34 54.80
N ALA A 7 15.83 -33.00 55.70
CA ALA A 7 14.38 -33.07 55.44
C ALA A 7 13.87 -31.92 54.56
N LEU A 8 14.51 -30.74 54.60
CA LEU A 8 14.12 -29.58 53.80
C LEU A 8 14.55 -29.69 52.32
N CYS A 9 15.56 -30.51 52.02
CA CYS A 9 16.04 -30.71 50.64
C CYS A 9 15.37 -31.91 49.92
N LYS A 10 14.55 -32.72 50.62
CA LYS A 10 14.02 -34.00 50.10
C LYS A 10 12.60 -33.92 49.52
N LYS A 11 12.17 -32.77 48.95
CA LYS A 11 10.86 -32.74 48.26
C LYS A 11 10.65 -31.71 47.17
N VAL A 12 11.70 -31.39 46.40
CA VAL A 12 11.51 -30.76 45.08
C VAL A 12 11.92 -31.75 43.99
N LYS A 13 11.24 -32.92 43.94
CA LYS A 13 11.07 -33.62 42.66
C LYS A 13 10.11 -32.77 41.85
N LYS A 14 10.63 -31.71 41.24
CA LYS A 14 9.93 -30.94 40.22
C LYS A 14 9.71 -31.94 39.09
N SER A 15 8.50 -32.44 38.92
CA SER A 15 8.07 -33.18 37.74
C SER A 15 8.19 -32.22 36.57
N LYS A 16 9.41 -32.09 36.04
CA LYS A 16 9.67 -31.44 34.78
C LYS A 16 9.18 -32.42 33.73
N GLY A 17 7.89 -32.36 33.41
CA GLY A 17 7.36 -32.96 32.19
C GLY A 17 8.08 -32.28 31.03
N GLY A 18 9.03 -32.99 30.44
CA GLY A 18 9.69 -32.55 29.21
C GLY A 18 8.76 -32.80 28.05
N PHE A 19 8.79 -31.91 27.05
CA PHE A 19 8.19 -32.16 25.75
C PHE A 19 8.84 -33.42 25.16
N THR A 20 8.03 -34.34 24.68
CA THR A 20 8.54 -35.49 23.93
C THR A 20 8.95 -35.05 22.53
N LEU A 21 9.95 -35.72 21.94
CA LEU A 21 10.39 -35.43 20.57
C LEU A 21 9.24 -35.58 19.56
N ILE A 22 8.32 -36.53 19.82
CA ILE A 22 7.18 -36.78 18.94
C ILE A 22 6.18 -35.63 18.95
N GLU A 23 5.93 -35.00 20.10
CA GLU A 23 5.06 -33.82 20.21
C GLU A 23 5.67 -32.63 19.44
N LEU A 24 6.99 -32.48 19.49
CA LEU A 24 7.67 -31.41 18.73
C LEU A 24 7.59 -31.66 17.22
N ILE A 25 7.79 -32.91 16.79
CA ILE A 25 7.75 -33.31 15.36
C ILE A 25 6.33 -33.15 14.78
N ALA A 26 5.29 -33.53 15.52
CA ALA A 26 3.91 -33.36 15.08
C ALA A 26 3.54 -31.89 14.85
N VAL A 27 4.01 -30.99 15.71
CA VAL A 27 3.74 -29.54 15.59
C VAL A 27 4.42 -28.94 14.36
N ILE A 28 5.71 -29.23 14.14
CA ILE A 28 6.41 -28.71 12.95
C ILE A 28 5.84 -29.28 11.65
N ALA A 29 5.33 -30.52 11.67
CA ALA A 29 4.68 -31.13 10.52
C ALA A 29 3.39 -30.37 10.13
N ILE A 30 2.55 -30.02 11.11
CA ILE A 30 1.32 -29.25 10.85
C ILE A 30 1.67 -27.81 10.41
N LEU A 31 2.65 -27.16 11.07
CA LEU A 31 3.10 -25.81 10.70
C LEU A 31 3.64 -25.76 9.25
N ALA A 32 4.34 -26.81 8.80
CA ALA A 32 4.84 -26.90 7.43
C ALA A 32 3.71 -26.95 6.39
N ILE A 33 2.65 -27.72 6.66
CA ILE A 33 1.48 -27.81 5.77
C ILE A 33 0.74 -26.47 5.69
N LEU A 34 0.55 -25.80 6.84
CA LEU A 34 -0.11 -24.50 6.88
C LEU A 34 0.70 -23.42 6.16
N ALA A 35 2.03 -23.39 6.36
CA ALA A 35 2.91 -22.43 5.70
C ALA A 35 2.89 -22.60 4.18
N LEU A 36 2.87 -23.84 3.68
CA LEU A 36 2.83 -24.13 2.24
C LEU A 36 1.62 -23.50 1.52
N ILE A 37 0.44 -23.53 2.16
CA ILE A 37 -0.80 -22.99 1.58
C ILE A 37 -0.86 -21.46 1.73
N LEU A 38 -0.32 -20.92 2.83
CA LEU A 38 -0.41 -19.50 3.15
C LEU A 38 0.45 -18.61 2.25
N VAL A 39 1.72 -18.99 2.04
CA VAL A 39 2.72 -18.18 1.32
C VAL A 39 2.28 -17.68 -0.07
N PRO A 40 1.70 -18.49 -0.99
CA PRO A 40 1.42 -18.02 -2.35
C PRO A 40 0.37 -16.88 -2.41
N THR A 41 -0.50 -16.76 -1.40
CA THR A 41 -1.61 -15.80 -1.43
C THR A 41 -1.27 -14.41 -0.91
N VAL A 42 -0.21 -14.29 -0.11
CA VAL A 42 0.12 -13.01 0.56
C VAL A 42 0.74 -12.03 -0.42
N GLY A 43 1.61 -12.48 -1.34
CA GLY A 43 2.29 -11.60 -2.29
C GLY A 43 1.33 -10.86 -3.24
N SER A 44 0.34 -11.57 -3.79
CA SER A 44 -0.64 -10.97 -4.71
C SER A 44 -1.58 -9.98 -4.01
N ARG A 45 -1.98 -10.27 -2.77
CA ARG A 45 -2.82 -9.36 -1.96
C ARG A 45 -2.09 -8.08 -1.59
N VAL A 46 -0.81 -8.17 -1.25
CA VAL A 46 0.02 -6.98 -0.97
C VAL A 46 0.18 -6.13 -2.24
N ALA A 47 0.47 -6.75 -3.39
CA ALA A 47 0.56 -6.03 -4.65
C ALA A 47 -0.76 -5.33 -5.05
N ALA A 48 -1.90 -6.01 -4.87
CA ALA A 48 -3.22 -5.43 -5.10
C ALA A 48 -3.52 -4.26 -4.15
N ALA A 49 -3.19 -4.39 -2.86
CA ALA A 49 -3.37 -3.31 -1.89
C ALA A 49 -2.51 -2.08 -2.22
N LYS A 50 -1.25 -2.29 -2.63
CA LYS A 50 -0.35 -1.23 -3.09
C LYS A 50 -0.91 -0.49 -4.31
N ARG A 51 -1.42 -1.22 -5.31
CA ARG A 51 -2.07 -0.61 -6.48
C ARG A 51 -3.32 0.18 -6.11
N ALA A 52 -4.15 -0.36 -5.22
CA ALA A 52 -5.36 0.32 -4.77
C ALA A 52 -5.03 1.62 -4.02
N ALA A 53 -3.96 1.63 -3.21
CA ALA A 53 -3.48 2.83 -2.55
C ALA A 53 -3.01 3.89 -3.57
N ALA A 54 -2.13 3.51 -4.50
CA ALA A 54 -1.65 4.42 -5.54
C ALA A 54 -2.79 4.97 -6.42
N LEU A 55 -3.80 4.15 -6.73
CA LEU A 55 -4.98 4.58 -7.48
C LEU A 55 -5.85 5.57 -6.68
N SER A 56 -5.97 5.38 -5.36
CA SER A 56 -6.66 6.32 -4.48
C SER A 56 -5.98 7.68 -4.47
N ASP A 57 -4.65 7.70 -4.40
CA ASP A 57 -3.86 8.93 -4.45
C ASP A 57 -3.97 9.61 -5.80
N ALA A 58 -3.94 8.84 -6.90
CA ALA A 58 -4.14 9.36 -8.25
C ALA A 58 -5.53 10.00 -8.40
N ARG A 59 -6.55 9.40 -7.79
CA ARG A 59 -7.91 9.96 -7.77
C ARG A 59 -7.99 11.24 -6.94
N ALA A 60 -7.32 11.32 -5.80
CA ALA A 60 -7.25 12.54 -5.00
C ALA A 60 -6.56 13.68 -5.77
N ALA A 61 -5.46 13.36 -6.45
CA ALA A 61 -4.75 14.28 -7.33
C ALA A 61 -5.64 14.74 -8.51
N TYR A 62 -6.39 13.82 -9.12
CA TYR A 62 -7.33 14.13 -10.20
C TYR A 62 -8.43 15.10 -9.74
N MET A 63 -9.01 14.89 -8.56
CA MET A 63 -10.01 15.81 -8.00
C MET A 63 -9.43 17.19 -7.73
N ALA A 64 -8.20 17.28 -7.22
CA ALA A 64 -7.53 18.55 -7.02
C ALA A 64 -7.25 19.27 -8.36
N ALA A 65 -6.84 18.55 -9.39
CA ALA A 65 -6.68 19.09 -10.73
C ALA A 65 -8.00 19.62 -11.29
N GLN A 66 -9.09 18.86 -11.11
CA GLN A 66 -10.41 19.26 -11.57
C GLN A 66 -10.87 20.55 -10.88
N ILE A 67 -10.62 20.68 -9.57
CA ILE A 67 -10.91 21.91 -8.82
C ILE A 67 -10.10 23.08 -9.36
N TYR A 68 -8.80 22.88 -9.59
CA TYR A 68 -7.92 23.92 -10.15
C TYR A 68 -8.40 24.40 -11.52
N VAL A 69 -8.70 23.47 -12.45
CA VAL A 69 -9.21 23.83 -13.78
C VAL A 69 -10.56 24.54 -13.68
N SER A 70 -11.45 24.06 -12.80
CA SER A 70 -12.76 24.69 -12.59
C SER A 70 -12.64 26.12 -12.04
N ASP A 71 -11.71 26.36 -11.11
CA ASP A 71 -11.45 27.68 -10.54
C ASP A 71 -10.93 28.66 -11.60
N LYS A 72 -10.01 28.20 -12.45
CA LYS A 72 -9.49 28.99 -13.59
C LYS A 72 -10.58 29.39 -14.57
N LEU A 73 -11.42 28.43 -14.98
CA LEU A 73 -12.55 28.71 -15.87
C LEU A 73 -13.57 29.66 -15.25
N ASN A 74 -13.86 29.53 -13.94
CA ASN A 74 -14.77 30.44 -13.24
C ASN A 74 -14.25 31.88 -13.16
N ASN A 75 -12.92 32.04 -13.10
CA ASN A 75 -12.27 33.35 -13.09
C ASN A 75 -12.13 33.96 -14.50
N GLY A 76 -12.62 33.26 -15.54
CA GLY A 76 -12.50 33.69 -16.94
C GLY A 76 -11.09 33.53 -17.51
N GLU A 77 -10.25 32.70 -16.89
CA GLU A 77 -8.93 32.36 -17.42
C GLU A 77 -9.05 31.23 -18.44
N ASP A 78 -8.32 31.36 -19.55
CA ASP A 78 -8.22 30.30 -20.55
C ASP A 78 -7.38 29.14 -20.00
N VAL A 79 -7.91 27.92 -20.07
CA VAL A 79 -7.18 26.70 -19.71
C VAL A 79 -6.79 26.00 -21.01
N GLU A 80 -5.49 25.98 -21.31
CA GLU A 80 -4.98 25.35 -22.52
C GLU A 80 -5.09 23.82 -22.46
N ASP A 81 -5.53 23.24 -23.57
CA ASP A 81 -5.47 21.80 -23.78
C ASP A 81 -4.02 21.33 -23.64
N THR A 82 -3.85 20.27 -22.86
CA THR A 82 -2.54 19.74 -22.51
C THR A 82 -2.53 18.24 -22.66
N ASP A 83 -1.48 17.70 -23.27
CA ASP A 83 -1.25 16.26 -23.36
C ASP A 83 0.09 15.92 -22.67
N GLY A 84 -0.01 15.46 -21.43
CA GLY A 84 1.11 14.97 -20.64
C GLY A 84 1.95 16.03 -19.92
N THR A 85 1.76 17.33 -20.21
CA THR A 85 2.49 18.41 -19.51
C THR A 85 1.77 18.77 -18.21
N VAL A 86 2.52 18.94 -17.12
CA VAL A 86 1.94 19.36 -15.85
C VAL A 86 2.04 20.88 -15.70
N PRO A 87 0.90 21.61 -15.58
CA PRO A 87 0.94 23.04 -15.29
C PRO A 87 1.66 23.29 -13.96
N THR A 88 2.69 24.13 -13.99
CA THR A 88 3.58 24.39 -12.83
C THR A 88 2.88 25.17 -11.72
N ASP A 89 1.90 25.98 -12.09
CA ASP A 89 1.04 26.72 -11.18
C ASP A 89 0.02 25.81 -10.49
N MET A 90 -0.48 24.76 -11.17
CA MET A 90 -1.27 23.70 -10.54
C MET A 90 -0.47 22.95 -9.46
N LEU A 91 0.78 22.59 -9.73
CA LEU A 91 1.70 21.99 -8.74
C LEU A 91 1.99 22.92 -7.56
N SER A 92 1.92 24.23 -7.80
CA SER A 92 2.16 25.25 -6.80
C SER A 92 0.92 25.57 -5.97
N SER A 93 -0.26 25.08 -6.35
CA SER A 93 -1.50 25.25 -5.60
C SER A 93 -1.42 24.59 -4.22
N ASP A 94 -2.07 25.20 -3.23
CA ASP A 94 -2.08 24.67 -1.85
C ASP A 94 -2.69 23.27 -1.80
N ALA A 95 -3.72 23.01 -2.62
CA ALA A 95 -4.35 21.70 -2.72
C ALA A 95 -3.33 20.61 -3.10
N PHE A 96 -2.53 20.82 -4.15
CA PHE A 96 -1.53 19.83 -4.58
C PHE A 96 -0.34 19.71 -3.62
N LYS A 97 0.11 20.82 -3.03
CA LYS A 97 1.17 20.80 -2.01
C LYS A 97 0.76 20.03 -0.76
N THR A 98 -0.45 20.27 -0.27
CA THR A 98 -1.00 19.56 0.89
C THR A 98 -1.17 18.08 0.57
N LEU A 99 -1.73 17.73 -0.60
CA LEU A 99 -1.92 16.33 -0.97
C LEU A 99 -0.60 15.57 -1.15
N ASN A 100 0.40 16.17 -1.80
CA ASN A 100 1.73 15.59 -1.94
C ASN A 100 2.37 15.40 -0.55
N GLY A 101 2.28 16.40 0.34
CA GLY A 101 2.82 16.29 1.70
C GLY A 101 2.17 15.21 2.57
N VAL A 102 0.88 14.90 2.34
CA VAL A 102 0.13 13.89 3.11
C VAL A 102 0.34 12.48 2.57
N ASN A 103 0.23 12.28 1.25
CA ASN A 103 0.24 10.97 0.62
C ASN A 103 1.61 10.59 0.01
N GLY A 104 2.52 11.55 -0.17
CA GLY A 104 3.89 11.31 -0.62
C GLY A 104 4.02 10.89 -2.09
N PHE A 105 3.29 11.55 -2.99
CA PHE A 105 3.31 11.28 -4.44
C PHE A 105 3.76 12.49 -5.25
N THR A 106 4.30 12.25 -6.44
CA THR A 106 4.62 13.29 -7.43
C THR A 106 3.72 13.17 -8.65
N VAL A 107 3.25 14.28 -9.22
CA VAL A 107 2.46 14.25 -10.45
C VAL A 107 3.41 14.16 -11.64
N LYS A 108 3.25 13.14 -12.48
CA LYS A 108 4.10 12.85 -13.63
C LYS A 108 3.53 13.43 -14.93
N SER A 109 2.23 13.32 -15.13
CA SER A 109 1.54 13.83 -16.31
C SER A 109 0.09 14.15 -16.00
N ILE A 110 -0.48 15.09 -16.75
CA ILE A 110 -1.90 15.41 -16.75
C ILE A 110 -2.33 15.68 -18.18
N THR A 111 -3.56 15.29 -18.49
CA THR A 111 -4.19 15.55 -19.78
C THR A 111 -5.42 16.40 -19.54
N ILE A 112 -5.48 17.58 -20.15
CA ILE A 112 -6.62 18.50 -20.10
C ILE A 112 -7.13 18.65 -21.53
N LYS A 113 -8.44 18.48 -21.74
CA LYS A 113 -9.10 18.71 -23.03
C LYS A 113 -10.42 19.42 -22.81
N ASP A 114 -10.72 20.41 -23.65
CA ASP A 114 -11.98 21.16 -23.62
C ASP A 114 -12.29 21.73 -22.22
N GLY A 115 -11.26 22.19 -21.49
CA GLY A 115 -11.41 22.72 -20.14
C GLY A 115 -11.76 21.67 -19.07
N ALA A 116 -11.54 20.38 -19.33
CA ALA A 116 -11.75 19.30 -18.36
C ALA A 116 -10.49 18.45 -18.19
N VAL A 117 -10.22 18.00 -16.96
CA VAL A 117 -9.13 17.05 -16.71
C VAL A 117 -9.58 15.67 -17.18
N ILE A 118 -8.87 15.12 -18.16
CA ILE A 118 -9.16 13.81 -18.76
C ILE A 118 -8.41 12.70 -18.04
N SER A 119 -7.14 12.93 -17.69
CA SER A 119 -6.34 11.95 -16.94
C SER A 119 -5.21 12.60 -16.15
N ILE A 120 -4.77 11.93 -15.10
CA ILE A 120 -3.58 12.28 -14.32
C ILE A 120 -2.79 11.02 -14.01
N THR A 121 -1.46 11.11 -14.09
CA THR A 121 -0.54 10.06 -13.65
C THR A 121 0.29 10.60 -12.51
N ILE A 122 0.35 9.83 -11.43
CA ILE A 122 1.22 10.10 -10.29
C ILE A 122 2.27 8.99 -10.16
N HIS A 123 3.35 9.31 -9.46
CA HIS A 123 4.36 8.37 -9.00
C HIS A 123 4.43 8.44 -7.47
N ASP A 124 4.15 7.32 -6.81
CA ASP A 124 4.30 7.15 -5.35
C ASP A 124 5.33 6.05 -5.05
N ASN A 125 5.48 5.68 -3.77
CA ASN A 125 6.38 4.59 -3.34
C ASN A 125 5.93 3.20 -3.82
N ASN A 126 4.72 3.06 -4.36
CA ASN A 126 4.13 1.83 -4.86
C ASN A 126 4.22 1.72 -6.39
N GLY A 127 4.51 2.82 -7.09
CA GLY A 127 4.76 2.90 -8.52
C GLY A 127 3.97 4.01 -9.20
N ASP A 128 3.85 3.90 -10.51
CA ASP A 128 3.02 4.82 -11.30
C ASP A 128 1.55 4.39 -11.24
N ALA A 129 0.65 5.35 -11.01
CA ALA A 129 -0.79 5.14 -11.07
C ALA A 129 -1.44 6.22 -11.92
N THR A 130 -2.35 5.82 -12.83
CA THR A 130 -3.08 6.74 -13.72
C THR A 130 -4.57 6.68 -13.45
N TYR A 131 -5.20 7.84 -13.28
CA TYR A 131 -6.63 7.97 -13.07
C TYR A 131 -7.25 8.95 -14.09
N PRO A 132 -8.44 8.66 -14.66
CA PRO A 132 -9.14 7.38 -14.60
C PRO A 132 -8.31 6.28 -15.27
N GLU A 133 -8.42 5.06 -14.74
CA GLU A 133 -7.71 3.92 -15.31
C GLU A 133 -8.29 3.66 -16.71
N SER A 134 -7.44 3.70 -17.74
CA SER A 134 -7.86 3.33 -19.08
C SER A 134 -8.38 1.90 -19.03
N THR A 135 -9.57 1.67 -19.57
CA THR A 135 -10.19 0.33 -19.67
C THR A 135 -9.34 -0.67 -20.46
N ALA A 136 -8.24 -0.21 -21.11
CA ALA A 136 -7.22 -1.04 -21.74
C ALA A 136 -6.15 -1.61 -20.78
N SER A 137 -6.09 -1.21 -19.51
CA SER A 137 -5.13 -1.74 -18.53
C SER A 137 -5.71 -2.90 -17.70
N SER A 138 -6.26 -3.91 -18.38
CA SER A 138 -6.46 -5.24 -17.80
C SER A 138 -5.35 -6.20 -18.25
N SER A 139 -4.10 -5.75 -18.19
CA SER A 139 -2.92 -6.60 -18.41
C SER A 139 -1.71 -5.81 -17.91
N SER A 140 -0.87 -6.24 -16.98
CA SER A 140 -0.40 -7.60 -16.74
C SER A 140 0.35 -7.61 -15.40
N THR A 141 -0.02 -8.52 -14.51
CA THR A 141 0.99 -9.23 -13.73
C THR A 141 0.50 -10.65 -13.63
N SER A 142 0.79 -11.40 -14.70
CA SER A 142 0.86 -12.84 -14.64
C SER A 142 1.75 -13.20 -13.46
N GLY A 143 1.16 -13.83 -12.44
CA GLY A 143 1.92 -14.57 -11.48
C GLY A 143 2.66 -15.70 -12.20
N THR A 144 3.96 -15.72 -12.06
CA THR A 144 4.79 -16.93 -12.09
C THR A 144 5.55 -16.96 -10.78
#